data_AF-A0A1C6AKM0-F1
#
_entry.id   AF-A0A1C6AKM0-F1
#
_cell.length_a   1.000
_cell.length_b   1.000
_cell.length_c   1.000
_cell.angle_alpha   90.00
_cell.angle_beta   90.00
_cell.angle_gamma   90.00
#
_symmetry.space_group_name_H-M   'P 1'
#
loop_
_entity.id
_entity.type
_entity.pdbx_description
1 polymer ?
#
loop_
_entity_poly.entity_id
_entity_poly.type
_entity_poly.pdbx_seq_one_letter_code
_entity_poly.pdbx_strand_id
1 'polypeptide(L)'
;MLSAMEHASAADFDENAEKKGIGTPATRATVIEELVAHKYVKREGKKVIATEDGNKLISLLPDKIKSAKLTADWESDFLEIEQGKKNADDFILEIQKYISELCDEYGSVDDKVSFVDRKESSAGAIGACPKCGKEIKSGKFGFYCTGKCGMNTSAVFGKKLTESQLTKLLSGKSISFTSNGYETTVYPEVSEREYNGKTYYSWKSSGKKKDG
;
A
#
# COMPACT_ATOMS: atom_id res chain seq x y z
N MET A 1 -12.52 18.34 19.84
CA MET A 1 -11.78 17.33 19.06
C MET A 1 -12.59 16.95 17.83
N LEU A 2 -13.81 16.43 18.00
CA LEU A 2 -14.75 16.16 16.90
C LEU A 2 -15.06 17.42 16.06
N SER A 3 -15.30 18.57 16.72
CA SER A 3 -15.56 19.88 16.09
C SER A 3 -14.63 20.25 14.93
N ALA A 4 -13.34 19.86 14.95
CA ALA A 4 -12.43 20.16 13.85
C ALA A 4 -12.79 19.41 12.54
N MET A 5 -13.28 18.17 12.65
CA MET A 5 -13.73 17.38 11.50
C MET A 5 -15.13 17.81 11.04
N GLU A 6 -15.98 18.29 11.96
CA GLU A 6 -17.31 18.81 11.62
C GLU A 6 -17.26 20.14 10.86
N HIS A 7 -16.16 20.87 11.00
CA HIS A 7 -15.93 22.12 10.28
C HIS A 7 -14.86 22.01 9.18
N ALA A 8 -14.23 20.84 9.02
CA ALA A 8 -13.33 20.60 7.90
C ALA A 8 -14.14 20.73 6.60
N SER A 9 -13.79 21.69 5.75
CA SER A 9 -14.54 22.06 4.52
C SER A 9 -15.89 22.75 4.71
N ALA A 10 -16.23 23.29 5.90
CA ALA A 10 -17.51 23.99 6.10
C ALA A 10 -17.75 25.18 5.13
N ALA A 11 -16.69 25.76 4.55
CA ALA A 11 -16.74 26.79 3.53
C ALA A 11 -16.88 26.23 2.09
N ASP A 12 -16.64 24.94 1.89
CA ASP A 12 -16.68 24.25 0.59
C ASP A 12 -18.01 23.51 0.35
N PHE A 13 -18.85 23.36 1.38
CA PHE A 13 -20.22 22.84 1.26
C PHE A 13 -21.21 23.96 0.90
N ASP A 14 -22.26 23.62 0.14
CA ASP A 14 -23.43 24.51 -0.05
C ASP A 14 -23.98 24.93 1.33
N GLU A 15 -24.41 26.19 1.45
CA GLU A 15 -25.01 26.73 2.67
C GLU A 15 -26.20 25.87 3.15
N ASN A 16 -26.90 25.21 2.20
CA ASN A 16 -28.04 24.33 2.41
C ASN A 16 -27.70 22.84 2.61
N ALA A 17 -26.42 22.45 2.64
CA ALA A 17 -26.03 21.06 2.86
C ALA A 17 -26.43 20.59 4.28
N GLU A 18 -27.26 19.56 4.38
CA GLU A 18 -27.73 18.98 5.66
C GLU A 18 -26.58 18.38 6.50
N LYS A 19 -25.49 17.95 5.84
CA LYS A 19 -24.27 17.47 6.48
C LYS A 19 -23.12 18.40 6.11
N LYS A 20 -22.55 19.06 7.13
CA LYS A 20 -21.33 19.86 7.02
C LYS A 20 -20.19 19.13 7.75
N GLY A 21 -19.00 19.16 7.14
CA GLY A 21 -17.81 18.49 7.65
C GLY A 21 -17.60 17.09 7.09
N ILE A 22 -16.41 16.54 7.29
CA ILE A 22 -16.02 15.22 6.80
C ILE A 22 -16.46 14.14 7.80
N GLY A 23 -17.16 13.13 7.32
CA GLY A 23 -17.63 11.97 8.06
C GLY A 23 -18.84 12.24 8.97
N THR A 24 -19.29 11.19 9.64
CA THR A 24 -20.36 11.23 10.66
C THR A 24 -19.75 11.23 12.07
N PRO A 25 -20.49 11.59 13.12
CA PRO A 25 -19.96 11.54 14.49
C PRO A 25 -19.33 10.19 14.87
N ALA A 26 -19.91 9.08 14.40
CA ALA A 26 -19.38 7.74 14.61
C ALA A 26 -18.05 7.50 13.89
N THR A 27 -17.96 7.86 12.60
CA THR A 27 -16.72 7.64 11.82
C THR A 27 -15.60 8.60 12.22
N ARG A 28 -15.93 9.83 12.64
CA ARG A 28 -14.96 10.83 13.13
C ARG A 28 -14.17 10.31 14.35
N ALA A 29 -14.86 9.69 15.30
CA ALA A 29 -14.20 9.11 16.48
C ALA A 29 -13.24 7.97 16.07
N THR A 30 -13.70 7.06 15.21
CA THR A 30 -12.87 5.95 14.71
C THR A 30 -11.62 6.43 13.97
N VAL A 31 -11.77 7.40 13.05
CA VAL A 31 -10.64 7.97 12.30
C VAL A 31 -9.60 8.58 13.23
N ILE A 32 -10.02 9.29 14.28
CA ILE A 32 -9.07 9.86 15.26
C ILE A 32 -8.31 8.75 16.00
N GLU A 33 -8.97 7.68 16.43
CA GLU A 33 -8.28 6.55 17.08
C GLU A 33 -7.28 5.88 16.13
N GLU A 34 -7.63 5.71 14.86
CA GLU A 34 -6.73 5.15 13.85
C GLU A 34 -5.51 6.04 13.63
N LEU A 35 -5.68 7.36 13.49
CA LEU A 35 -4.57 8.30 13.36
C LEU A 35 -3.62 8.27 14.57
N VAL A 36 -4.16 8.06 15.77
CA VAL A 36 -3.35 7.86 16.99
C VAL A 36 -2.64 6.50 16.97
N ALA A 37 -3.35 5.42 16.62
CA ALA A 37 -2.78 4.08 16.53
C ALA A 37 -1.64 3.99 15.50
N HIS A 38 -1.78 4.70 14.38
CA HIS A 38 -0.77 4.83 13.33
C HIS A 38 0.30 5.89 13.62
N LYS A 39 0.24 6.57 14.77
CA LYS A 39 1.22 7.57 15.25
C LYS A 39 1.33 8.82 14.36
N TYR A 40 0.33 9.12 13.54
CA TYR A 40 0.28 10.38 12.78
C TYR A 40 -0.14 11.57 13.64
N VAL A 41 -0.89 11.30 14.72
CA VAL A 41 -1.25 12.30 15.72
C VAL A 41 -1.05 11.74 17.13
N LYS A 42 -0.90 12.63 18.10
CA LYS A 42 -0.79 12.30 19.53
C LYS A 42 -1.77 13.11 20.37
N ARG A 43 -2.14 12.56 21.53
CA ARG A 43 -2.98 13.23 22.52
C ARG A 43 -2.09 13.96 23.53
N GLU A 44 -2.29 15.26 23.67
CA GLU A 44 -1.69 16.07 24.73
C GLU A 44 -2.81 16.74 25.53
N GLY A 45 -3.15 16.14 26.67
CA GLY A 45 -4.32 16.53 27.45
C GLY A 45 -5.61 16.43 26.64
N LYS A 46 -6.30 17.57 26.45
CA LYS A 46 -7.54 17.66 25.65
C LYS A 46 -7.29 17.98 24.16
N LYS A 47 -6.03 18.07 23.72
CA LYS A 47 -5.64 18.43 22.34
C LYS A 47 -5.15 17.21 21.56
N VAL A 48 -5.40 17.22 20.25
CA VAL A 48 -4.73 16.35 19.27
C VAL A 48 -3.69 17.18 18.56
N ILE A 49 -2.47 16.67 18.46
CA ILE A 49 -1.36 17.36 17.83
C ILE A 49 -0.75 16.42 16.79
N ALA A 50 -0.49 16.94 15.59
CA ALA A 50 0.22 16.19 14.55
C ALA A 50 1.64 15.82 15.03
N THR A 51 2.05 14.59 14.75
CA THR A 51 3.44 14.17 14.95
C THR A 51 4.31 14.62 13.79
N GLU A 52 5.62 14.45 13.91
CA GLU A 52 6.55 14.68 12.79
C GLU A 52 6.19 13.81 11.58
N ASP A 53 5.88 12.52 11.82
CA ASP A 53 5.42 11.59 10.80
C ASP A 53 4.10 12.04 10.15
N GLY A 54 3.16 12.57 10.94
CA GLY A 54 1.91 13.13 10.43
C GLY A 54 2.14 14.35 9.53
N ASN A 55 3.00 15.28 9.94
CA ASN A 55 3.36 16.45 9.12
C ASN A 55 4.09 16.04 7.84
N LYS A 56 5.01 15.07 7.93
CA LYS A 56 5.72 14.52 6.77
C LYS A 56 4.76 13.80 5.82
N LEU A 57 3.76 13.10 6.32
CA LEU A 57 2.73 12.49 5.47
C LEU A 57 1.99 13.54 4.65
N ILE A 58 1.49 14.58 5.31
CA ILE A 58 0.72 15.64 4.65
C ILE A 58 1.57 16.42 3.62
N SER A 59 2.87 16.60 3.86
CA SER A 59 3.75 17.27 2.90
C SER A 59 4.07 16.44 1.65
N LEU A 60 3.96 15.12 1.74
CA LEU A 60 4.23 14.20 0.63
C LEU A 60 2.99 13.92 -0.22
N LEU A 61 1.79 14.10 0.34
CA LEU A 61 0.55 13.85 -0.38
C LEU A 61 0.24 14.97 -1.38
N PRO A 62 -0.18 14.63 -2.62
CA PRO A 62 -0.70 15.58 -3.58
C PRO A 62 -1.82 16.44 -2.98
N ASP A 63 -1.85 17.73 -3.35
CA ASP A 63 -2.86 18.68 -2.85
C ASP A 63 -4.29 18.19 -3.14
N LYS A 64 -4.49 17.55 -4.29
CA LYS A 64 -5.76 16.99 -4.71
C LYS A 64 -6.30 15.93 -3.73
N ILE A 65 -5.44 15.06 -3.18
CA ILE A 65 -5.85 13.96 -2.30
C ILE A 65 -6.14 14.45 -0.87
N LYS A 66 -5.42 15.47 -0.40
CA LYS A 66 -5.67 16.08 0.91
C LYS A 66 -6.73 17.19 0.88
N SER A 67 -7.42 17.35 -0.25
CA SER A 67 -8.48 18.34 -0.43
C SER A 67 -9.74 17.94 0.31
N ALA A 68 -10.14 18.79 1.26
CA ALA A 68 -11.36 18.63 2.04
C ALA A 68 -12.60 18.72 1.13
N LYS A 69 -12.55 19.59 0.11
CA LYS A 69 -13.57 19.69 -0.95
C LYS A 69 -13.75 18.38 -1.72
N LEU A 70 -12.68 17.70 -2.11
CA LEU A 70 -12.81 16.43 -2.84
C LEU A 70 -13.54 15.39 -2.00
N THR A 71 -13.25 15.35 -0.70
CA THR A 71 -13.97 14.46 0.24
C THR A 71 -15.45 14.85 0.36
N ALA A 72 -15.76 16.14 0.41
CA ALA A 72 -17.14 16.64 0.42
C ALA A 72 -17.91 16.24 -0.85
N ASP A 73 -17.30 16.39 -2.03
CA ASP A 73 -17.91 16.03 -3.31
C ASP A 73 -18.25 14.51 -3.33
N TRP A 74 -17.36 13.65 -2.83
CA TRP A 74 -17.64 12.20 -2.71
C TRP A 74 -18.73 11.85 -1.70
N GLU A 75 -18.79 12.54 -0.56
CA GLU A 75 -19.89 12.35 0.40
C GLU A 75 -21.25 12.74 -0.19
N SER A 76 -21.30 13.76 -1.05
CA SER A 76 -22.49 14.11 -1.81
C SER A 76 -22.87 13.01 -2.80
N ASP A 77 -21.90 12.49 -3.55
CA ASP A 77 -22.12 11.37 -4.49
C ASP A 77 -22.66 10.13 -3.77
N PHE A 78 -22.13 9.80 -2.58
CA PHE A 78 -22.64 8.70 -1.76
C PHE A 78 -24.10 8.92 -1.36
N LEU A 79 -24.48 10.13 -0.98
CA LEU A 79 -25.87 10.46 -0.63
C LEU A 79 -26.81 10.32 -1.85
N GLU A 80 -26.37 10.75 -3.03
CA GLU A 80 -27.14 10.59 -4.26
C GLU A 80 -27.33 9.12 -4.64
N ILE A 81 -26.32 8.28 -4.42
CA ILE A 81 -26.41 6.83 -4.61
C ILE A 81 -27.39 6.20 -3.62
N GLU A 82 -27.32 6.57 -2.34
CA GLU A 82 -28.27 6.11 -1.30
C GLU A 82 -29.72 6.48 -1.66
N GLN A 83 -29.92 7.63 -2.30
CA GLN A 83 -31.23 8.10 -2.77
C GLN A 83 -31.64 7.53 -4.14
N GLY A 84 -30.80 6.71 -4.78
CA GLY A 84 -31.04 6.14 -6.11
C GLY A 84 -30.97 7.16 -7.26
N LYS A 85 -30.39 8.35 -7.02
CA LYS A 85 -30.23 9.43 -8.02
C LYS A 85 -28.97 9.27 -8.88
N LYS A 86 -27.92 8.66 -8.33
CA LYS A 86 -26.67 8.35 -9.03
C LYS A 86 -26.45 6.84 -9.06
N ASN A 87 -25.92 6.33 -10.17
CA ASN A 87 -25.62 4.91 -10.33
C ASN A 87 -24.28 4.57 -9.64
N ALA A 88 -24.28 3.50 -8.84
CA ALA A 88 -23.10 3.09 -8.08
C ALA A 88 -21.96 2.55 -8.97
N ASP A 89 -22.28 1.85 -10.06
CA ASP A 89 -21.28 1.29 -10.97
C ASP A 89 -20.54 2.41 -11.72
N ASP A 90 -21.28 3.43 -12.17
CA ASP A 90 -20.70 4.62 -12.82
C ASP A 90 -19.75 5.36 -11.87
N PHE A 91 -20.13 5.53 -10.60
CA PHE A 91 -19.28 6.14 -9.58
C PHE A 91 -18.00 5.34 -9.32
N ILE A 92 -18.07 4.00 -9.31
CA ILE A 92 -16.87 3.16 -9.19
C ILE A 92 -15.94 3.32 -10.40
N LEU A 93 -16.48 3.44 -11.61
CA LEU A 93 -15.68 3.72 -12.81
C LEU A 93 -14.98 5.08 -12.72
N GLU A 94 -15.66 6.10 -12.21
CA GLU A 94 -15.07 7.44 -11.95
C GLU A 94 -13.89 7.34 -10.97
N ILE A 95 -14.05 6.60 -9.86
CA ILE A 95 -12.96 6.38 -8.88
C ILE A 95 -11.79 5.64 -9.52
N GLN A 96 -12.04 4.58 -10.30
CA GLN A 96 -10.97 3.82 -10.97
C GLN A 96 -10.16 4.68 -11.94
N LYS A 97 -10.86 5.53 -12.70
CA LYS A 97 -10.21 6.49 -13.59
C LYS A 97 -9.37 7.49 -12.80
N TYR A 98 -9.93 8.05 -11.73
CA TYR A 98 -9.23 9.00 -10.87
C TYR A 98 -7.95 8.41 -10.25
N ILE A 99 -8.01 7.16 -9.77
CA ILE A 99 -6.83 6.46 -9.23
C ILE A 99 -5.80 6.23 -10.32
N SER A 100 -6.23 5.86 -11.53
CA SER A 100 -5.33 5.64 -12.67
C SER A 100 -4.58 6.94 -13.02
N GLU A 101 -5.30 8.06 -13.10
CA GLU A 101 -4.69 9.38 -13.34
C GLU A 101 -3.68 9.77 -12.24
N LEU A 102 -4.01 9.50 -10.96
CA LEU A 102 -3.08 9.73 -9.86
C LEU A 102 -1.82 8.85 -9.96
N CYS A 103 -1.97 7.58 -10.36
CA CYS A 103 -0.85 6.68 -10.58
C CYS A 103 0.01 7.12 -11.77
N ASP A 104 -0.58 7.65 -12.83
CA ASP A 104 0.18 8.16 -13.97
C ASP A 104 0.93 9.46 -13.61
N GLU A 105 0.29 10.35 -12.84
CA GLU A 105 0.86 11.64 -12.43
C GLU A 105 1.94 11.51 -11.35
N TYR A 106 1.74 10.62 -10.36
CA TYR A 106 2.60 10.48 -9.18
C TYR A 106 3.32 9.13 -9.06
N GLY A 107 3.11 8.20 -10.00
CA GLY A 107 3.65 6.82 -9.93
C GLY A 107 5.16 6.72 -10.18
N SER A 108 5.79 7.76 -10.72
CA SER A 108 7.26 7.87 -10.70
C SER A 108 7.71 8.28 -9.30
N VAL A 109 7.95 7.29 -8.44
CA VAL A 109 8.47 7.51 -7.08
C VAL A 109 9.78 8.28 -7.10
N ASP A 110 9.77 9.54 -6.66
CA ASP A 110 10.99 10.25 -6.28
C ASP A 110 11.57 9.54 -5.04
N ASP A 111 12.81 9.07 -5.14
CA ASP A 111 13.52 8.34 -4.07
C ASP A 111 13.67 9.17 -2.78
N LYS A 112 13.29 10.46 -2.78
CA LYS A 112 13.21 11.33 -1.59
C LYS A 112 11.96 11.12 -0.75
N VAL A 113 10.92 10.46 -1.27
CA VAL A 113 9.61 10.29 -0.62
C VAL A 113 9.56 8.93 0.10
N SER A 114 10.28 8.79 1.23
CA SER A 114 10.20 7.58 2.07
C SER A 114 9.79 7.91 3.51
N PHE A 115 8.67 7.31 3.94
CA PHE A 115 8.19 7.24 5.33
C PHE A 115 9.09 6.41 6.24
N VAL A 116 9.98 5.63 5.66
CA VAL A 116 10.91 4.81 6.41
C VAL A 116 12.11 5.69 6.73
N ASP A 117 12.40 5.86 8.02
CA ASP A 117 13.74 6.23 8.44
C ASP A 117 14.71 5.30 7.72
N ARG A 118 15.54 5.86 6.83
CA ARG A 118 16.57 5.14 6.10
C ARG A 118 17.72 4.68 7.03
N LYS A 119 17.46 4.65 8.34
CA LYS A 119 18.35 4.26 9.41
C LYS A 119 18.18 2.77 9.73
N GLU A 120 18.09 1.95 8.69
CA GLU A 120 18.34 0.50 8.74
C GLU A 120 18.40 -0.04 7.30
N SER A 121 19.44 0.38 6.57
CA SER A 121 19.89 -0.30 5.35
C SER A 121 21.42 -0.37 5.37
N SER A 122 21.97 -0.79 6.51
CA SER A 122 23.33 -1.32 6.61
C SER A 122 23.41 -2.79 6.19
N ALA A 123 22.28 -3.41 5.81
CA ALA A 123 22.29 -4.72 5.18
C ALA A 123 22.85 -4.59 3.75
N GLY A 124 24.07 -5.11 3.55
CA GLY A 124 24.70 -5.20 2.24
C GLY A 124 23.82 -5.93 1.21
N ALA A 125 24.18 -5.81 -0.07
CA ALA A 125 23.48 -6.54 -1.12
C ALA A 125 23.55 -8.06 -0.86
N ILE A 126 22.40 -8.74 -0.92
CA ILE A 126 22.30 -10.20 -0.74
C ILE A 126 22.74 -10.92 -2.02
N GLY A 127 22.48 -10.31 -3.18
CA GLY A 127 22.87 -10.82 -4.49
C GLY A 127 22.17 -10.07 -5.64
N ALA A 128 22.37 -10.55 -6.88
CA ALA A 128 21.80 -9.94 -8.08
C ALA A 128 20.41 -10.52 -8.42
N CYS A 129 19.46 -9.65 -8.76
CA CYS A 129 18.11 -10.06 -9.15
C CYS A 129 18.13 -10.89 -10.44
N PRO A 130 17.55 -12.11 -10.46
CA PRO A 130 17.60 -12.96 -11.64
C PRO A 130 16.72 -12.47 -12.81
N LYS A 131 15.85 -11.47 -12.58
CA LYS A 131 15.08 -10.81 -13.66
C LYS A 131 15.82 -9.67 -14.33
N CYS A 132 16.55 -8.83 -13.58
CA CYS A 132 17.07 -7.57 -14.10
C CYS A 132 18.54 -7.26 -13.73
N GLY A 133 19.21 -8.15 -13.01
CA GLY A 133 20.62 -8.02 -12.61
C GLY A 133 20.90 -7.03 -11.46
N LYS A 134 19.97 -6.14 -11.12
CA LYS A 134 20.14 -5.17 -10.03
C LYS A 134 20.11 -5.84 -8.65
N GLU A 135 20.67 -5.18 -7.65
CA GLU A 135 20.82 -5.73 -6.28
C GLU A 135 19.48 -6.13 -5.64
N ILE A 136 19.51 -7.17 -4.80
CA ILE A 136 18.47 -7.50 -3.83
C ILE A 136 18.96 -7.12 -2.44
N LYS A 137 18.10 -6.43 -1.68
CA LYS A 137 18.37 -6.01 -0.29
C LYS A 137 17.27 -6.49 0.65
N SER A 138 17.60 -6.56 1.93
CA SER A 138 16.63 -6.79 3.00
C SER A 138 15.92 -5.49 3.37
N GLY A 139 14.63 -5.57 3.67
CA GLY A 139 13.82 -4.46 4.16
C GLY A 139 12.73 -4.95 5.12
N LYS A 140 11.99 -4.01 5.71
CA LYS A 140 10.96 -4.28 6.73
C LYS A 140 9.94 -5.35 6.34
N PHE A 141 9.58 -5.44 5.05
CA PHE A 141 8.55 -6.36 4.55
C PHE A 141 9.12 -7.62 3.89
N GLY A 142 10.45 -7.77 3.88
CA GLY A 142 11.16 -8.86 3.22
C GLY A 142 12.22 -8.34 2.25
N PHE A 143 12.71 -9.24 1.41
CA PHE A 143 13.69 -8.96 0.37
C PHE A 143 13.06 -8.28 -0.83
N TYR A 144 13.73 -7.25 -1.37
CA TYR A 144 13.25 -6.51 -2.53
C TYR A 144 14.38 -6.25 -3.52
N CYS A 145 14.03 -6.20 -4.81
CA CYS A 145 14.93 -5.77 -5.87
C CYS A 145 15.03 -4.24 -5.90
N THR A 146 16.24 -3.68 -5.80
CA THR A 146 16.48 -2.23 -5.90
C THR A 146 16.07 -1.66 -7.25
N GLY A 147 16.03 -2.50 -8.28
CA GLY A 147 15.52 -2.18 -9.60
C GLY A 147 14.03 -2.01 -9.73
N LYS A 148 13.24 -2.30 -8.67
CA LYS A 148 11.77 -2.24 -8.67
C LYS A 148 11.13 -2.93 -9.89
N CYS A 149 11.74 -4.02 -10.36
CA CYS A 149 11.39 -4.67 -11.64
C CYS A 149 10.14 -5.57 -11.60
N GLY A 150 9.39 -5.57 -10.50
CA GLY A 150 8.18 -6.38 -10.31
C GLY A 150 8.41 -7.85 -9.92
N MET A 151 9.66 -8.30 -9.74
CA MET A 151 9.94 -9.67 -9.29
C MET A 151 9.61 -9.85 -7.80
N ASN A 152 8.83 -10.88 -7.46
CA ASN A 152 8.66 -11.32 -6.08
C ASN A 152 9.91 -12.09 -5.61
N THR A 153 10.75 -11.43 -4.83
CA THR A 153 11.98 -11.99 -4.26
C THR A 153 11.80 -12.57 -2.87
N SER A 154 10.67 -12.29 -2.20
CA SER A 154 10.46 -12.56 -0.78
C SER A 154 9.74 -13.86 -0.47
N ALA A 155 8.86 -14.32 -1.37
CA ALA A 155 7.97 -15.43 -1.06
C ALA A 155 7.64 -16.30 -2.28
N VAL A 156 7.38 -17.57 -2.01
CA VAL A 156 6.87 -18.54 -2.98
C VAL A 156 5.64 -19.22 -2.36
N PHE A 157 4.50 -19.18 -3.06
CA PHE A 157 3.21 -19.69 -2.56
C PHE A 157 2.85 -19.20 -1.13
N GLY A 158 3.09 -17.90 -0.86
CA GLY A 158 2.83 -17.30 0.45
C GLY A 158 3.83 -17.66 1.55
N LYS A 159 4.74 -18.63 1.32
CA LYS A 159 5.83 -18.94 2.25
C LYS A 159 6.97 -17.93 2.06
N LYS A 160 7.26 -17.17 3.11
CA LYS A 160 8.42 -16.28 3.15
C LYS A 160 9.72 -17.09 3.11
N LEU A 161 10.64 -16.69 2.24
CA LEU A 161 11.98 -17.23 2.17
C LEU A 161 12.83 -16.66 3.31
N THR A 162 13.75 -17.47 3.84
CA THR A 162 14.82 -16.98 4.72
C THR A 162 15.97 -16.41 3.88
N GLU A 163 16.85 -15.61 4.50
CA GLU A 163 18.02 -15.06 3.80
C GLU A 163 18.90 -16.19 3.24
N SER A 164 19.16 -17.24 4.02
CA SER A 164 19.92 -18.41 3.56
C SER A 164 19.28 -19.10 2.35
N GLN A 165 17.95 -19.22 2.32
CA GLN A 165 17.21 -19.78 1.19
C GLN A 165 17.35 -18.89 -0.05
N LEU A 166 17.21 -17.58 0.12
CA LEU A 166 17.38 -16.62 -0.96
C LEU A 166 18.81 -16.65 -1.51
N THR A 167 19.84 -16.63 -0.66
CA THR A 167 21.24 -16.70 -1.09
C THR A 167 21.56 -17.98 -1.87
N LYS A 168 20.95 -19.12 -1.49
CA LYS A 168 21.06 -20.36 -2.28
C LYS A 168 20.47 -20.19 -3.67
N LEU A 169 19.26 -19.65 -3.78
CA LEU A 169 18.61 -19.40 -5.08
C LEU A 169 19.43 -18.44 -5.94
N LEU A 170 19.93 -17.35 -5.37
CA LEU A 170 20.75 -16.36 -6.09
C LEU A 170 22.12 -16.89 -6.51
N SER A 171 22.64 -17.92 -5.83
CA SER A 171 23.86 -18.65 -6.22
C SER A 171 23.59 -19.82 -7.18
N GLY A 172 22.38 -19.92 -7.73
CA GLY A 172 22.04 -20.95 -8.72
C GLY A 172 21.66 -22.30 -8.11
N LYS A 173 21.35 -22.37 -6.81
CA LYS A 173 20.97 -23.62 -6.12
C LYS A 173 19.47 -23.64 -5.83
N SER A 174 18.81 -24.71 -6.24
CA SER A 174 17.43 -24.97 -5.85
C SER A 174 17.30 -25.22 -4.35
N ILE A 175 16.13 -24.90 -3.80
CA ILE A 175 15.76 -25.21 -2.41
C ILE A 175 14.45 -25.99 -2.39
N SER A 176 14.20 -26.72 -1.33
CA SER A 176 12.90 -27.35 -1.08
C SER A 176 12.41 -26.98 0.32
N PHE A 177 11.09 -26.87 0.48
CA PHE A 177 10.45 -26.77 1.78
C PHE A 177 9.09 -27.45 1.75
N THR A 178 8.63 -27.93 2.90
CA THR A 178 7.29 -28.48 3.07
C THR A 178 6.37 -27.44 3.68
N SER A 179 5.19 -27.25 3.10
CA SER A 179 4.13 -26.40 3.64
C SER A 179 2.77 -26.96 3.26
N ASN A 180 1.84 -26.99 4.21
CA ASN A 180 0.46 -27.47 4.00
C ASN A 180 0.36 -28.86 3.33
N GLY A 181 1.27 -29.78 3.66
CA GLY A 181 1.27 -31.14 3.07
C GLY A 181 1.87 -31.24 1.67
N TYR A 182 2.39 -30.14 1.12
CA TYR A 182 3.08 -30.11 -0.17
C TYR A 182 4.58 -29.91 0.04
N GLU A 183 5.39 -30.74 -0.59
CA GLU A 183 6.81 -30.48 -0.79
C GLU A 183 6.96 -29.60 -2.04
N THR A 184 7.45 -28.38 -1.83
CA THR A 184 7.69 -27.41 -2.89
C THR A 184 9.17 -27.32 -3.16
N THR A 185 9.59 -27.55 -4.40
CA THR A 185 10.93 -27.24 -4.90
C THR A 185 10.89 -25.90 -5.63
N VAL A 186 11.81 -25.01 -5.26
CA VAL A 186 12.01 -23.70 -5.89
C VAL A 186 13.33 -23.73 -6.65
N TYR A 187 13.28 -23.34 -7.92
CA TYR A 187 14.41 -23.32 -8.83
C TYR A 187 14.98 -21.89 -8.94
N PRO A 188 16.29 -21.74 -9.23
CA PRO A 188 16.96 -20.45 -9.38
C PRO A 188 16.65 -19.76 -10.73
N GLU A 189 15.42 -19.92 -11.22
CA GLU A 189 14.94 -19.40 -12.50
C GLU A 189 13.72 -18.50 -12.26
N VAL A 190 13.55 -17.50 -13.13
CA VAL A 190 12.34 -16.67 -13.13
C VAL A 190 11.22 -17.39 -13.86
N SER A 191 10.03 -17.37 -13.28
CA SER A 191 8.76 -17.76 -13.90
C SER A 191 7.92 -16.52 -14.15
N GLU A 192 7.40 -16.42 -15.36
CA GLU A 192 6.41 -15.44 -15.77
C GLU A 192 5.02 -16.08 -15.75
N ARG A 193 4.01 -15.35 -15.25
CA ARG A 193 2.61 -15.77 -15.28
C ARG A 193 1.70 -14.59 -15.60
N GLU A 194 0.79 -14.79 -16.53
CA GLU A 194 -0.30 -13.84 -16.78
C GLU A 194 -1.50 -14.17 -15.89
N TYR A 195 -2.05 -13.15 -15.23
CA TYR A 195 -3.25 -13.28 -14.43
C TYR A 195 -4.03 -11.97 -14.49
N ASN A 196 -5.32 -12.04 -14.85
CA ASN A 196 -6.20 -10.87 -15.02
C ASN A 196 -5.57 -9.74 -15.85
N GLY A 197 -4.93 -10.08 -16.97
CA GLY A 197 -4.30 -9.11 -17.87
C GLY A 197 -3.02 -8.45 -17.33
N LYS A 198 -2.47 -8.94 -16.21
CA LYS A 198 -1.21 -8.46 -15.63
C LYS A 198 -0.16 -9.57 -15.63
N THR A 199 1.08 -9.21 -15.91
CA THR A 199 2.23 -10.12 -15.89
C THR A 199 2.91 -10.10 -14.53
N TYR A 200 3.03 -11.27 -13.91
CA TYR A 200 3.69 -11.46 -12.61
C TYR A 200 4.97 -12.27 -12.75
N TYR A 201 6.01 -11.83 -12.06
CA TYR A 201 7.32 -12.48 -12.06
C TYR A 201 7.64 -13.04 -10.68
N SER A 202 7.95 -14.33 -10.62
CA SER A 202 8.23 -15.06 -9.37
C SER A 202 9.28 -16.14 -9.60
N TRP A 203 9.71 -16.83 -8.55
CA TRP A 203 10.57 -18.00 -8.70
C TRP A 203 9.83 -19.16 -9.35
N LYS A 204 10.47 -19.80 -10.34
CA LYS A 204 10.01 -21.07 -10.89
C LYS A 204 9.95 -22.10 -9.76
N SER A 205 8.83 -22.81 -9.65
CA SER A 205 8.57 -23.73 -8.55
C SER A 205 7.67 -24.87 -8.97
N SER A 206 7.87 -26.03 -8.35
CA SER A 206 7.03 -27.22 -8.50
C SER A 206 6.62 -27.74 -7.12
N GLY A 207 5.41 -28.26 -7.01
CA GLY A 207 4.88 -28.83 -5.76
C GLY A 207 4.45 -30.27 -5.99
N LYS A 208 4.80 -31.17 -5.05
CA LYS A 208 4.26 -32.53 -4.99
C LYS A 208 3.57 -32.72 -3.65
N LYS A 209 2.42 -33.41 -3.67
CA LYS A 209 1.76 -33.84 -2.43
C LYS A 209 2.68 -34.84 -1.75
N LYS A 210 2.93 -34.65 -0.46
CA LYS A 210 3.74 -35.60 0.29
C LYS A 210 2.86 -36.82 0.55
N ASP A 211 3.21 -37.96 -0.05
CA ASP A 211 2.58 -39.23 0.27
C ASP A 211 2.91 -39.54 1.75
N GLY A 212 1.85 -39.80 2.52
CA GLY A 212 1.90 -39.98 3.98
C GLY A 212 2.53 -41.30 4.38
#